data_AF-A0A355G904-F1
#
_entry.id   AF-A0A355G904-F1
#
_cell.length_a   1.000
_cell.length_b   1.000
_cell.length_c   1.000
_cell.angle_alpha   90.00
_cell.angle_beta   90.00
_cell.angle_gamma   90.00
#
_symmetry.space_group_name_H-M   'P 1'
#
loop_
_entity.id
_entity.type
_entity.pdbx_description
1 polymer ?
#
loop_
_entity_poly.entity_id
_entity_poly.type
_entity_poly.pdbx_seq_one_letter_code
_entity_poly.pdbx_strand_id
1 'polypeptide(L)'
;LWMLARTAKGIMQTTSTDGGRTWATPSQPPQIRQPNARFHIRRLASGRLLLVKHGDRIDAHQGRVQLSAWLSDDDGQTWQGGLVIDERKGISYPDGFQAPDGSIYISYDRNRATDGEILLAKFTEQDILAKKLVSPQSKLKQLISQATHAQKKAKQKPE
;
A
#
# COMPACT_ATOMS: atom_id res chain seq x y z
N LEU A 1 -8.94 20.21 -3.90
CA LEU A 1 -8.46 19.02 -3.16
C LEU A 1 -9.03 17.77 -3.80
N TRP A 2 -8.22 16.72 -3.89
CA TRP A 2 -8.66 15.39 -4.32
C TRP A 2 -8.57 14.43 -3.14
N MET A 3 -9.61 13.63 -2.94
CA MET A 3 -9.67 12.62 -1.90
C MET A 3 -9.93 11.26 -2.52
N LEU A 4 -9.14 10.28 -2.08
CA LEU A 4 -9.45 8.87 -2.23
C LEU A 4 -9.90 8.33 -0.87
N ALA A 5 -10.99 7.57 -0.86
CA ALA A 5 -11.53 6.94 0.34
C ALA A 5 -11.74 5.44 0.12
N ARG A 6 -11.48 4.66 1.17
CA ARG A 6 -11.83 3.24 1.19
C ARG A 6 -13.32 3.09 1.46
N THR A 7 -13.99 2.26 0.68
CA THR A 7 -15.40 1.89 0.84
C THR A 7 -15.60 0.37 0.73
N ALA A 8 -16.83 -0.10 0.91
CA ALA A 8 -17.18 -1.51 0.67
C ALA A 8 -16.94 -1.94 -0.79
N LYS A 9 -16.98 -1.00 -1.75
CA LYS A 9 -16.77 -1.25 -3.19
C LYS A 9 -15.30 -1.13 -3.63
N GLY A 10 -14.37 -0.90 -2.69
CA GLY A 10 -12.98 -0.56 -3.00
C GLY A 10 -12.71 0.94 -2.84
N ILE A 11 -11.82 1.50 -3.66
CA ILE A 11 -11.52 2.93 -3.65
C ILE A 11 -12.66 3.70 -4.33
N MET A 12 -13.10 4.77 -3.68
CA MET A 12 -13.88 5.84 -4.30
C MET A 12 -13.10 7.15 -4.26
N GLN A 13 -13.41 8.06 -5.17
CA GLN A 13 -12.83 9.39 -5.24
C GLN A 13 -13.90 10.47 -5.12
N THR A 14 -13.48 11.64 -4.64
CA THR A 14 -14.25 12.88 -4.71
C THR A 14 -13.30 14.07 -4.69
N THR A 15 -13.81 15.25 -5.04
CA THR A 15 -13.07 16.49 -5.09
C THR A 15 -13.78 17.56 -4.28
N SER A 16 -12.99 18.49 -3.76
CA SER A 16 -13.46 19.70 -3.08
C SER A 16 -12.80 20.91 -3.71
N THR A 17 -13.59 21.95 -3.97
CA THR A 17 -13.13 23.25 -4.52
C THR A 17 -13.08 24.35 -3.45
N ASP A 18 -13.45 24.05 -2.21
CA ASP A 18 -13.62 25.03 -1.12
C ASP A 18 -12.77 24.70 0.11
N GLY A 19 -11.63 24.06 -0.10
CA GLY A 19 -10.69 23.71 0.98
C GLY A 19 -11.14 22.53 1.85
N GLY A 20 -12.03 21.68 1.36
CA GLY A 20 -12.49 20.47 2.04
C GLY A 20 -13.75 20.65 2.86
N ARG A 21 -14.44 21.79 2.74
CA ARG A 21 -15.69 22.07 3.47
C ARG A 21 -16.85 21.29 2.86
N THR A 22 -16.92 21.27 1.53
CA THR A 22 -17.88 20.45 0.78
C THR A 22 -17.16 19.57 -0.22
N TRP A 23 -17.81 18.47 -0.60
CA TRP A 23 -17.26 17.45 -1.49
C TRP A 23 -18.30 17.11 -2.56
N ALA A 24 -17.83 16.93 -3.79
CA ALA A 24 -18.68 16.49 -4.89
C ALA A 24 -19.20 15.07 -4.67
N THR A 25 -20.24 14.69 -5.42
CA THR A 25 -20.75 13.32 -5.42
C THR A 25 -19.61 12.32 -5.71
N PRO A 26 -19.35 11.35 -4.81
CA PRO A 26 -18.25 10.40 -5.00
C PRO A 26 -18.45 9.50 -6.22
N SER A 27 -17.36 9.14 -6.89
CA SER A 27 -17.33 8.23 -8.02
C SER A 27 -16.23 7.17 -7.86
N GLN A 28 -16.24 6.12 -8.69
CA GLN A 28 -15.10 5.22 -8.77
C GLN A 28 -13.99 5.87 -9.61
N PRO A 29 -12.72 5.85 -9.17
CA PRO A 29 -11.62 6.29 -10.03
C PRO A 29 -11.50 5.34 -11.23
N PRO A 30 -11.50 5.85 -12.47
CA PRO A 30 -11.55 5.00 -13.66
C PRO A 30 -10.34 4.05 -13.76
N GLN A 31 -9.16 4.52 -13.36
CA GLN A 31 -7.88 3.83 -13.55
C GLN A 31 -7.50 2.83 -12.45
N ILE A 32 -8.13 2.92 -11.27
CA ILE A 32 -7.68 2.20 -10.09
C ILE A 32 -8.71 1.14 -9.71
N ARG A 33 -8.26 -0.10 -9.51
CA ARG A 33 -9.03 -1.13 -8.82
C ARG A 33 -8.30 -1.58 -7.57
N GLN A 34 -9.06 -1.80 -6.51
CA GLN A 34 -8.56 -2.15 -5.18
C GLN A 34 -9.64 -2.94 -4.45
N PRO A 35 -9.28 -3.98 -3.67
CA PRO A 35 -10.23 -4.62 -2.76
C PRO A 35 -10.72 -3.67 -1.66
N ASN A 36 -11.69 -4.10 -0.85
CA ASN A 36 -12.01 -3.43 0.41
C ASN A 36 -10.85 -3.58 1.42
N ALA A 37 -9.82 -2.75 1.25
CA ALA A 37 -8.61 -2.69 2.07
C ALA A 37 -8.08 -1.24 2.13
N ARG A 38 -7.31 -0.94 3.18
CA ARG A 38 -6.59 0.34 3.27
C ARG A 38 -5.51 0.39 2.19
N PHE A 39 -5.24 1.60 1.73
CA PHE A 39 -4.21 1.96 0.77
C PHE A 39 -3.52 3.23 1.29
N HIS A 40 -2.37 3.55 0.72
CA HIS A 40 -1.62 4.76 1.07
C HIS A 40 -1.45 5.61 -0.19
N ILE A 41 -1.75 6.90 -0.09
CA ILE A 41 -1.50 7.86 -1.17
C ILE A 41 -0.87 9.12 -0.58
N ARG A 42 0.17 9.65 -1.25
CA ARG A 42 0.79 10.93 -0.88
C ARG A 42 1.49 11.57 -2.05
N ARG A 43 1.75 12.88 -1.95
CA ARG A 43 2.72 13.56 -2.81
C ARG A 43 4.14 13.35 -2.27
N LEU A 44 5.07 13.11 -3.17
CA LEU A 44 6.51 13.01 -2.91
C LEU A 44 7.19 14.36 -3.15
N ALA A 45 8.44 14.49 -2.70
CA ALA A 45 9.26 15.68 -2.88
C ALA A 45 9.52 16.00 -4.37
N SER A 46 9.49 14.98 -5.24
CA SER A 46 9.56 15.14 -6.70
C SER A 46 8.30 15.77 -7.32
N GLY A 47 7.22 15.94 -6.56
CA GLY A 47 5.92 16.37 -7.05
C GLY A 47 5.01 15.21 -7.50
N ARG A 48 5.56 14.01 -7.74
CA ARG A 48 4.78 12.82 -8.09
C ARG A 48 3.86 12.38 -6.96
N LEU A 49 2.75 11.74 -7.32
CA LEU A 49 1.95 11.00 -6.36
C LEU A 49 2.46 9.57 -6.23
N LEU A 50 2.63 9.10 -5.00
CA LEU A 50 2.82 7.70 -4.65
C LEU A 50 1.48 7.09 -4.28
N LEU A 51 1.13 5.94 -4.87
CA LEU A 51 0.04 5.08 -4.43
C LEU A 51 0.57 3.70 -4.07
N VAL A 52 0.23 3.23 -2.87
CA VAL A 52 0.45 1.85 -2.44
C VAL A 52 -0.89 1.15 -2.33
N LYS A 53 -1.08 0.09 -3.12
CA LYS A 53 -2.33 -0.66 -3.24
C LYS A 53 -2.07 -2.17 -3.38
N HIS A 54 -3.12 -2.97 -3.28
CA HIS A 54 -3.08 -4.39 -3.59
C HIS A 54 -3.27 -4.64 -5.08
N GLY A 55 -2.60 -5.66 -5.61
CA GLY A 55 -2.60 -6.05 -7.02
C GLY A 55 -1.36 -5.58 -7.78
N ASP A 56 -0.85 -6.43 -8.67
CA ASP A 56 0.30 -6.17 -9.55
C ASP A 56 -0.01 -5.32 -10.79
N ARG A 57 -1.29 -4.96 -11.00
CA ARG A 57 -1.75 -4.03 -12.03
C ARG A 57 -2.55 -2.89 -11.42
N ILE A 58 -2.47 -1.67 -11.95
CA ILE A 58 -3.21 -0.51 -11.42
C ILE A 58 -4.74 -0.71 -11.46
N ASP A 59 -5.21 -1.36 -12.53
CA ASP A 59 -6.61 -1.54 -12.92
C ASP A 59 -7.19 -2.90 -12.49
N ALA A 60 -6.48 -3.71 -11.71
CA ALA A 60 -6.95 -5.03 -11.28
C ALA A 60 -6.39 -5.42 -9.89
N HIS A 61 -7.06 -6.37 -9.24
CA HIS A 61 -6.57 -7.01 -8.01
C HIS A 61 -7.12 -8.42 -7.86
N GLN A 62 -6.44 -9.24 -7.05
CA GLN A 62 -6.88 -10.58 -6.65
C GLN A 62 -7.16 -10.68 -5.14
N GLY A 63 -7.58 -9.56 -4.54
CA GLY A 63 -7.86 -9.45 -3.11
C GLY A 63 -6.70 -8.82 -2.36
N ARG A 64 -6.55 -9.14 -1.07
CA ARG A 64 -5.49 -8.60 -0.20
C ARG A 64 -4.18 -9.36 -0.38
N VAL A 65 -3.60 -9.21 -1.57
CA VAL A 65 -2.38 -9.86 -2.04
C VAL A 65 -1.60 -8.90 -2.95
N GLN A 66 -0.30 -9.12 -3.14
CA GLN A 66 0.55 -8.30 -4.00
C GLN A 66 0.47 -6.80 -3.64
N LEU A 67 0.92 -6.44 -2.44
CA LEU A 67 1.03 -5.04 -2.09
C LEU A 67 2.08 -4.39 -3.01
N SER A 68 1.72 -3.34 -3.73
CA SER A 68 2.55 -2.73 -4.78
C SER A 68 2.52 -1.20 -4.74
N ALA A 69 3.62 -0.59 -5.18
CA ALA A 69 3.80 0.86 -5.27
C ALA A 69 3.76 1.36 -6.72
N TRP A 70 3.11 2.50 -6.92
CA TRP A 70 2.86 3.14 -8.20
C TRP A 70 3.14 4.64 -8.10
N LEU A 71 3.58 5.23 -9.20
CA LEU A 71 3.80 6.67 -9.32
C LEU A 71 2.86 7.29 -10.35
N SER A 72 2.47 8.54 -10.13
CA SER A 72 1.76 9.37 -11.10
C SER A 72 2.42 10.74 -11.20
N ASP A 73 2.63 11.20 -12.43
CA ASP A 73 3.20 12.51 -12.77
C ASP A 73 2.11 13.56 -13.07
N ASP A 74 0.85 13.15 -13.16
CA ASP A 74 -0.27 13.93 -13.70
C ASP A 74 -1.49 13.97 -12.75
N ASP A 75 -1.20 14.03 -11.44
CA ASP A 75 -2.19 14.11 -10.38
C ASP A 75 -3.22 12.95 -10.36
N GLY A 76 -2.74 11.75 -10.68
CA GLY A 76 -3.50 10.50 -10.57
C GLY A 76 -4.28 10.11 -11.81
N GLN A 77 -4.11 10.84 -12.92
CA GLN A 77 -4.77 10.54 -14.20
C GLN A 77 -4.17 9.31 -14.88
N THR A 78 -2.85 9.13 -14.78
CA THR A 78 -2.14 7.94 -15.24
C THR A 78 -1.16 7.45 -14.16
N TRP A 79 -0.79 6.17 -14.24
CA TRP A 79 0.05 5.52 -13.24
C TRP A 79 1.11 4.65 -13.91
N GLN A 80 2.32 4.70 -13.37
CA GLN A 80 3.48 3.97 -13.84
C GLN A 80 4.22 3.24 -12.71
N GLY A 81 5.12 2.33 -13.09
CA GLY A 81 5.83 1.46 -12.16
C GLY A 81 5.07 0.17 -11.84
N GLY A 82 4.86 -0.09 -10.55
CA GLY A 82 4.29 -1.36 -10.07
C GLY A 82 5.31 -2.26 -9.37
N LEU A 83 6.17 -1.69 -8.53
CA LEU A 83 7.04 -2.48 -7.65
C LEU A 83 6.18 -3.25 -6.65
N VAL A 84 6.21 -4.58 -6.71
CA VAL A 84 5.57 -5.43 -5.70
C VAL A 84 6.43 -5.42 -4.43
N ILE A 85 5.91 -4.81 -3.38
CA ILE A 85 6.51 -4.72 -2.04
C ILE A 85 6.41 -6.07 -1.32
N ASP A 86 5.25 -6.73 -1.42
CA ASP A 86 5.00 -8.02 -0.78
C ASP A 86 3.99 -8.83 -1.61
N GLU A 87 4.46 -9.94 -2.19
CA GLU A 87 3.68 -10.85 -3.02
C GLU A 87 2.66 -11.67 -2.24
N ARG A 88 2.83 -11.78 -0.92
CA ARG A 88 2.13 -12.77 -0.12
C ARG A 88 0.69 -12.34 0.17
N LYS A 89 -0.15 -13.28 0.63
CA LYS A 89 -1.55 -13.03 1.02
C LYS A 89 -1.66 -12.50 2.45
N GLY A 90 -2.78 -11.84 2.76
CA GLY A 90 -3.10 -11.39 4.12
C GLY A 90 -2.37 -10.12 4.52
N ILE A 91 -1.89 -9.36 3.54
CA ILE A 91 -1.29 -8.05 3.73
C ILE A 91 -2.38 -7.02 3.98
N SER A 92 -2.09 -6.02 4.80
CA SER A 92 -3.09 -5.04 5.24
C SER A 92 -2.45 -3.74 5.71
N TYR A 93 -3.20 -2.64 5.55
CA TYR A 93 -2.93 -1.33 6.15
C TYR A 93 -1.53 -0.77 5.87
N PRO A 94 -1.16 -0.58 4.58
CA PRO A 94 0.03 0.18 4.26
C PRO A 94 -0.10 1.62 4.77
N ASP A 95 0.99 2.13 5.35
CA ASP A 95 1.15 3.55 5.64
C ASP A 95 2.63 3.92 5.69
N GLY A 96 2.96 5.19 5.44
CA GLY A 96 4.36 5.54 5.28
C GLY A 96 4.69 6.98 4.95
N PHE A 97 5.98 7.22 4.71
CA PHE A 97 6.50 8.54 4.40
C PHE A 97 7.73 8.50 3.50
N GLN A 98 8.09 9.64 2.94
CA GLN A 98 9.37 9.85 2.26
C GLN A 98 10.31 10.61 3.20
N ALA A 99 11.52 10.08 3.39
CA ALA A 99 12.60 10.70 4.12
C ALA A 99 13.35 11.74 3.26
N PRO A 100 14.10 12.68 3.87
CA PRO A 100 14.82 13.72 3.13
C PRO A 100 15.86 13.22 2.12
N ASP A 101 16.39 12.00 2.31
CA ASP A 101 17.31 11.34 1.37
C ASP A 101 16.61 10.75 0.13
N GLY A 102 15.29 10.95 0.01
CA GLY A 102 14.46 10.42 -1.08
C GLY A 102 13.94 9.01 -0.84
N SER A 103 14.40 8.32 0.23
CA SER A 103 13.91 6.99 0.60
C SER A 103 12.44 7.02 0.99
N ILE A 104 11.67 6.04 0.51
CA ILE A 104 10.27 5.82 0.82
C ILE A 104 10.18 4.65 1.80
N TYR A 105 9.51 4.88 2.93
CA TYR A 105 9.29 3.90 3.99
C TYR A 105 7.81 3.58 4.07
N ILE A 106 7.44 2.31 3.87
CA ILE A 106 6.07 1.81 4.00
C ILE A 106 6.02 0.72 5.06
N SER A 107 5.29 0.97 6.14
CA SER A 107 4.90 -0.03 7.12
C SER A 107 3.59 -0.70 6.71
N TYR A 108 3.42 -1.98 7.05
CA TYR A 108 2.17 -2.72 6.80
C TYR A 108 2.07 -3.94 7.71
N ASP A 109 0.85 -4.43 7.94
CA ASP A 109 0.60 -5.65 8.70
C ASP A 109 0.39 -6.86 7.78
N ARG A 110 0.75 -8.04 8.29
CA ARG A 110 0.50 -9.32 7.63
C ARG A 110 -0.14 -10.30 8.60
N ASN A 111 -1.22 -10.93 8.15
CA ASN A 111 -1.90 -12.02 8.85
C ASN A 111 -2.18 -11.69 10.32
N ARG A 112 -2.85 -10.56 10.56
CA ARG A 112 -3.12 -10.00 11.90
C ARG A 112 -3.63 -11.01 12.94
N ALA A 113 -4.45 -11.98 12.52
CA ALA A 113 -5.06 -12.97 13.41
C ALA A 113 -4.21 -14.23 13.63
N THR A 114 -3.13 -14.42 12.88
CA THR A 114 -2.30 -15.63 12.94
C THR A 114 -0.82 -15.31 13.14
N ASP A 115 -0.15 -14.71 12.16
CA ASP A 115 1.29 -14.45 12.25
C ASP A 115 1.56 -13.16 13.03
N GLY A 116 0.65 -12.17 12.93
CA GLY A 116 0.75 -10.92 13.67
C GLY A 116 2.01 -10.11 13.36
N GLU A 117 2.46 -10.11 12.10
CA GLU A 117 3.67 -9.40 11.68
C GLU A 117 3.37 -7.93 11.36
N ILE A 118 4.26 -7.05 11.80
CA ILE A 118 4.41 -5.69 11.28
C ILE A 118 5.72 -5.63 10.51
N LEU A 119 5.65 -5.19 9.26
CA LEU A 119 6.74 -5.20 8.30
C LEU A 119 7.02 -3.79 7.81
N LEU A 120 8.25 -3.55 7.36
CA LEU A 120 8.73 -2.33 6.73
C LEU A 120 9.32 -2.63 5.36
N ALA A 121 8.97 -1.79 4.39
CA ALA A 121 9.64 -1.71 3.11
C ALA A 121 10.32 -0.34 2.98
N LYS A 122 11.60 -0.36 2.59
CA LYS A 122 12.38 0.82 2.21
C LYS A 122 12.68 0.71 0.72
N PHE A 123 12.28 1.69 -0.08
CA PHE A 123 12.54 1.73 -1.52
C PHE A 123 12.61 3.17 -2.03
N THR A 124 12.84 3.37 -3.31
CA THR A 124 12.98 4.67 -3.98
C THR A 124 12.03 4.78 -5.16
N GLU A 125 11.85 5.97 -5.72
CA GLU A 125 11.08 6.15 -6.96
C GLU A 125 11.67 5.34 -8.12
N GLN A 126 13.00 5.23 -8.18
CA GLN A 126 13.71 4.42 -9.18
C GLN A 126 13.34 2.94 -9.08
N ASP A 127 13.21 2.40 -7.86
CA ASP A 127 12.79 1.00 -7.67
C ASP A 127 11.35 0.78 -8.18
N ILE A 128 10.47 1.77 -7.96
CA ILE A 128 9.08 1.73 -8.44
C ILE A 128 9.04 1.67 -9.97
N LEU A 129 9.77 2.57 -10.63
CA LEU A 129 9.83 2.65 -12.09
C LEU A 129 10.48 1.41 -12.70
N ALA A 130 11.54 0.89 -12.09
CA ALA A 130 12.22 -0.33 -12.52
C ALA A 130 11.43 -1.61 -12.22
N LYS A 131 10.37 -1.52 -11.40
CA LYS A 131 9.56 -2.65 -10.89
C LYS A 131 10.38 -3.71 -10.14
N LYS A 132 11.57 -3.34 -9.67
CA LYS A 132 12.52 -4.18 -8.93
C LYS A 132 13.46 -3.27 -8.14
N LEU A 133 14.10 -3.83 -7.12
CA LEU A 133 15.11 -3.08 -6.37
C LEU A 133 16.36 -2.88 -7.22
N VAL A 134 16.70 -1.62 -7.45
CA VAL A 134 17.92 -1.16 -8.13
C VAL A 134 18.75 -0.25 -7.23
N SER A 135 18.14 0.33 -6.21
CA SER A 135 18.81 1.18 -5.23
C SER A 135 19.48 0.33 -4.13
N PRO A 136 20.77 0.55 -3.79
CA PRO A 136 21.53 -0.35 -2.91
C PRO A 136 20.97 -0.49 -1.49
N GLN A 137 20.34 0.55 -0.95
CA GLN A 137 19.80 0.58 0.42
C GLN A 137 18.33 0.13 0.48
N SER A 138 17.74 -0.25 -0.65
CA SER A 138 16.36 -0.69 -0.70
C SER A 138 16.21 -2.10 -0.17
N LYS A 139 15.19 -2.32 0.65
CA LYS A 139 14.89 -3.61 1.28
C LYS A 139 13.41 -3.74 1.58
N LEU A 140 12.82 -4.82 1.09
CA LEU A 140 11.41 -5.15 1.28
C LEU A 140 11.24 -6.13 2.44
N LYS A 141 10.01 -6.25 2.96
CA LYS A 141 9.61 -7.29 3.94
C LYS A 141 10.50 -7.35 5.20
N GLN A 142 10.98 -6.21 5.70
CA GLN A 142 11.78 -6.16 6.92
C GLN A 142 10.86 -6.31 8.14
N LEU A 143 11.07 -7.34 8.96
CA LEU A 143 10.29 -7.54 10.17
C LEU A 143 10.58 -6.43 11.20
N ILE A 144 9.55 -5.70 11.61
CA ILE A 144 9.62 -4.73 12.72
C ILE A 144 9.27 -5.44 14.02
N SER A 145 8.14 -6.16 14.03
CA SER A 145 7.65 -6.88 15.19
C SER A 145 6.77 -8.04 14.78
N GLN A 146 6.72 -9.06 15.60
CA GLN A 146 5.80 -10.19 15.46
C GLN A 146 5.09 -10.42 16.77
N ALA A 147 3.78 -10.66 16.73
CA ALA A 147 3.02 -11.04 17.91
C ALA A 147 3.57 -12.36 18.47
N THR A 148 3.95 -12.34 19.75
CA THR A 148 4.26 -13.57 20.49
C THR A 148 2.93 -14.22 20.86
N HIS A 149 2.30 -14.94 19.94
CA HIS A 149 1.23 -15.84 20.36
C HIS A 149 1.87 -16.85 21.31
N ALA A 150 1.46 -16.85 22.59
CA ALA A 150 1.76 -17.94 23.50
C ALA A 150 1.44 -19.23 22.74
N GLN A 151 2.48 -20.04 22.46
CA GLN A 151 2.35 -21.29 21.73
C GLN A 151 1.11 -21.98 22.28
N LYS A 152 0.06 -22.15 21.46
CA LYS A 152 -1.09 -22.94 21.87
C LYS A 152 -0.50 -24.29 22.29
N LYS A 153 -0.49 -24.58 23.60
CA LYS A 153 -0.07 -25.87 24.14
C LYS A 153 -0.72 -26.93 23.25
N ALA A 154 0.10 -27.67 22.50
CA ALA A 154 -0.37 -28.82 21.78
C ALA A 154 -1.11 -29.68 22.82
N LYS A 155 -2.42 -29.83 22.67
CA LYS A 155 -3.17 -30.79 23.46
C LYS A 155 -2.61 -32.15 23.07
N GLN A 156 -1.69 -32.68 23.88
CA GLN A 156 -1.35 -34.09 23.87
C GLN A 156 -2.68 -34.84 24.09
N LYS A 157 -3.08 -35.64 23.09
CA LYS A 157 -4.14 -36.63 23.29
C LYS A 157 -3.60 -37.64 24.30
N PRO A 158 -4.30 -37.94 25.41
CA PRO A 158 -4.00 -39.14 26.17
C PRO A 158 -4.35 -40.37 25.33
N GLU A 159 -3.52 -41.40 25.46
CA GLU A 159 -3.68 -42.74 24.89
C GLU A 159 -4.95 -43.45 25.37
#